data_AF-A0AAW8L7I4-F1
#
_entry.id   AF-A0AAW8L7I4-F1
#
_cell.length_a   1.000
_cell.length_b   1.000
_cell.length_c   1.000
_cell.angle_alpha   90.00
_cell.angle_beta   90.00
_cell.angle_gamma   90.00
#
_symmetry.space_group_name_H-M   'P 1'
#
loop_
_entity.id
_entity.type
_entity.pdbx_description
1 polymer ?
#
loop_
_entity_poly.entity_id
_entity_poly.type
_entity_poly.pdbx_seq_one_letter_code
_entity_poly.pdbx_strand_id
1 'polypeptide(L)' 'AGTAKLAAVAEIGRQGFSIKPDQALENGEFYNTSSSGEYSGTRTRQALGAELFLPLAKPLNLTLSGRYDRYALSDN' A
#
# COMPACT_ATOMS: atom_id res chain seq x y z
N ALA A 1 -3.68 -24.37 31.26
CA ALA A 1 -3.45 -23.53 30.07
C ALA A 1 -1.96 -23.49 29.76
N GLY A 2 -1.57 -23.21 28.51
CA GLY A 2 -0.16 -23.03 28.10
C GLY A 2 0.26 -21.56 28.01
N THR A 3 1.42 -21.28 27.42
CA THR A 3 1.94 -19.90 27.25
C THR A 3 1.27 -19.17 26.08
N ALA A 4 0.76 -17.96 26.34
CA ALA A 4 0.25 -17.05 25.32
C ALA A 4 1.40 -16.45 24.47
N LYS A 5 1.16 -16.18 23.19
CA LYS A 5 2.13 -15.53 22.29
C LYS A 5 1.50 -14.33 21.59
N LEU A 6 2.28 -13.27 21.41
CA LEU A 6 1.89 -12.04 20.73
C LEU A 6 2.99 -11.62 19.75
N ALA A 7 2.60 -11.26 18.53
CA ALA A 7 3.48 -10.65 17.53
C ALA A 7 2.80 -9.41 16.95
N ALA A 8 3.60 -8.41 16.56
CA ALA A 8 3.10 -7.18 15.96
C ALA A 8 4.04 -6.66 14.87
N VAL A 9 3.49 -5.96 13.87
CA VAL A 9 4.22 -5.35 12.76
C VAL A 9 3.66 -3.97 12.44
N ALA A 10 4.53 -3.05 12.07
CA ALA A 10 4.17 -1.74 11.53
C ALA A 10 4.92 -1.50 10.21
N GLU A 11 4.22 -1.02 9.20
CA GLU A 11 4.78 -0.76 7.87
C GLU A 11 4.43 0.66 7.41
N ILE A 12 5.39 1.36 6.83
CA ILE A 12 5.20 2.64 6.16
C ILE A 12 5.89 2.60 4.80
N GLY A 13 5.23 3.10 3.76
CA GLY A 13 5.78 3.09 2.41
C GLY A 13 5.20 4.20 1.54
N ARG A 14 6.03 4.72 0.64
CA ARG A 14 5.64 5.70 -0.38
C ARG A 14 6.12 5.21 -1.73
N GLN A 15 5.22 5.21 -2.70
CA GLN A 15 5.47 4.79 -4.07
C GLN A 15 4.84 5.81 -5.00
N GLY A 16 5.55 6.23 -6.05
CA GLY A 16 4.99 7.13 -7.06
C GLY A 16 5.60 6.89 -8.43
N PHE A 17 4.97 7.49 -9.44
CA PHE A 17 5.45 7.50 -10.81
C PHE A 17 5.34 8.92 -11.40
N SER A 18 6.17 9.21 -12.41
CA SER A 18 6.11 10.42 -13.20
C SER A 18 6.40 10.07 -14.66
N ILE A 19 5.52 10.51 -15.55
CA ILE A 19 5.64 10.36 -16.99
C ILE A 19 5.71 11.77 -17.57
N LYS A 20 6.80 12.05 -18.29
CA LYS A 20 7.02 13.30 -19.02
C LYS A 20 7.01 12.98 -20.51
N PRO A 21 5.93 13.30 -21.24
CA PRO A 21 5.87 13.13 -22.68
C PRO A 21 6.96 13.96 -23.38
N ASP A 22 7.35 13.55 -24.58
CA ASP A 22 8.20 14.37 -25.45
C ASP A 22 7.45 15.67 -25.82
N GLN A 23 8.16 16.81 -25.81
CA GLN A 23 7.58 18.09 -26.24
C GLN A 23 7.07 18.06 -27.68
N ALA A 24 7.68 17.26 -28.57
CA ALA A 24 7.17 17.11 -29.94
C ALA A 24 5.75 16.50 -29.99
N LEU A 25 5.37 15.68 -28.99
CA LEU A 25 4.01 15.15 -28.83
C LEU A 25 3.05 16.22 -28.28
N GLU A 26 3.52 17.13 -27.42
CA GLU A 26 2.70 18.27 -26.96
C GLU A 26 2.51 19.34 -28.04
N ASN A 27 3.52 19.58 -28.87
CA ASN A 27 3.49 20.58 -29.94
C ASN A 27 2.68 20.14 -31.18
N GLY A 28 2.15 18.91 -31.18
CA GLY A 28 1.35 18.38 -32.28
C GLY A 28 2.16 18.09 -33.55
N GLU A 29 3.47 17.86 -33.44
CA GLU A 29 4.35 17.56 -34.57
C GLU A 29 4.06 16.19 -35.19
N PHE A 30 3.39 15.29 -34.45
CA PHE A 30 3.02 13.95 -34.91
C PHE A 30 1.54 13.87 -35.30
N TYR A 31 1.29 13.35 -36.52
CA TYR A 31 -0.05 13.14 -37.07
C TYR A 31 -0.88 12.17 -36.20
N ASN A 32 -2.11 12.58 -35.87
CA ASN A 32 -3.07 11.80 -35.08
C ASN A 32 -2.59 11.40 -33.66
N THR A 33 -1.72 12.21 -33.06
CA THR A 33 -1.33 12.06 -31.65
C THR A 33 -1.87 13.22 -30.83
N SER A 34 -2.20 12.95 -29.57
CA SER A 34 -2.53 13.98 -28.58
C SER A 34 -1.85 13.62 -27.26
N SER A 35 -1.16 14.60 -26.68
CA SER A 35 -0.64 14.51 -25.31
C SER A 35 -1.61 15.21 -24.37
N SER A 36 -1.79 14.71 -23.14
CA SER A 36 -2.54 15.43 -22.09
C SER A 36 -1.65 15.93 -20.95
N GLY A 37 -0.36 16.15 -21.24
CA GLY A 37 0.59 16.76 -20.29
C GLY A 37 1.43 15.75 -19.51
N GLU A 38 2.20 16.24 -18.54
CA GLU A 38 2.87 15.39 -17.55
C GLU A 38 1.83 14.65 -16.70
N TYR A 39 2.06 13.36 -16.43
CA TYR A 39 1.21 12.58 -15.52
C TYR A 39 2.03 12.09 -14.35
N SER A 40 1.50 12.28 -13.15
CA SER A 40 2.13 11.74 -11.95
C SER A 40 1.09 11.23 -10.96
N GLY A 41 1.49 10.26 -10.16
CA GLY A 41 0.64 9.72 -9.11
C GLY A 41 1.49 9.20 -7.98
N THR A 42 1.05 9.44 -6.75
CA THR A 42 1.73 8.96 -5.54
C THR A 42 0.75 8.24 -4.63
N ARG A 43 1.17 7.08 -4.12
CA ARG A 43 0.49 6.32 -3.08
C ARG A 43 1.37 6.23 -1.84
N THR A 44 0.84 6.69 -0.72
CA THR A 44 1.40 6.44 0.60
C THR A 44 0.57 5.37 1.29
N ARG A 45 1.23 4.40 1.93
CA ARG A 45 0.63 3.29 2.66
C ARG A 45 1.19 3.23 4.07
N GLN A 46 0.30 3.05 5.03
CA GLN A 46 0.62 2.77 6.43
C GLN A 46 -0.15 1.51 6.83
N ALA A 47 0.50 0.57 7.52
CA ALA A 47 -0.17 -0.62 8.02
C ALA A 47 0.27 -0.95 9.45
N LEU A 48 -0.66 -1.48 10.23
CA LEU A 48 -0.43 -1.99 11.57
C LEU A 48 -1.07 -3.37 11.68
N GLY A 49 -0.31 -4.38 12.08
CA GLY A 49 -0.78 -5.76 12.23
C GLY A 49 -0.39 -6.35 13.57
N ALA A 50 -1.23 -7.26 14.08
CA ALA A 50 -0.96 -8.01 15.30
C ALA A 50 -1.58 -9.42 15.26
N GLU A 51 -0.91 -10.36 15.91
CA GLU A 51 -1.33 -11.75 16.03
C GLU A 51 -1.20 -12.23 17.49
N LEU A 52 -2.23 -12.92 17.98
CA LEU A 52 -2.37 -13.44 19.33
C LEU A 52 -2.66 -14.94 19.28
N PHE A 53 -1.94 -15.71 20.08
CA PHE A 53 -2.16 -17.14 20.30
C PHE A 53 -2.41 -17.42 21.78
N LEU A 54 -3.51 -18.10 22.09
CA LEU A 54 -3.95 -18.45 23.45
C LEU A 54 -4.26 -19.96 23.57
N PRO A 55 -3.46 -20.74 24.30
CA PRO A 55 -3.75 -22.13 24.61
C PRO A 55 -4.66 -22.26 25.84
N LEU A 56 -5.98 -22.24 25.61
CA LEU A 56 -7.01 -22.16 26.65
C LEU A 56 -7.08 -23.42 27.52
N ALA A 57 -7.18 -24.59 26.90
CA ALA A 57 -7.21 -25.90 27.56
C ALA A 57 -6.58 -26.96 26.64
N LYS A 58 -6.29 -28.16 27.15
CA LYS A 58 -5.89 -29.27 26.27
C LYS A 58 -7.18 -29.92 25.72
N PRO A 59 -7.46 -29.93 24.40
CA PRO A 59 -6.67 -29.47 23.24
C PRO A 59 -7.10 -28.11 22.61
N LEU A 60 -7.92 -27.31 23.28
CA LEU A 60 -8.47 -26.05 22.76
C LEU A 60 -7.45 -24.90 22.70
N ASN A 61 -7.20 -24.41 21.49
CA ASN A 61 -6.41 -23.19 21.22
C ASN A 61 -7.27 -22.13 20.53
N LEU A 62 -6.97 -20.85 20.81
CA LEU A 62 -7.55 -19.69 20.16
C LEU A 62 -6.45 -18.88 19.46
N THR A 63 -6.69 -18.51 18.22
CA THR A 63 -5.83 -17.61 17.44
C THR A 63 -6.63 -16.41 16.96
N LEU A 64 -6.06 -15.22 17.10
CA LEU A 64 -6.64 -13.98 16.62
C LEU A 64 -5.57 -13.20 15.85
N SER A 65 -5.87 -12.81 14.62
CA SER A 65 -5.00 -11.99 13.77
C SER A 65 -5.78 -10.81 13.23
N GLY A 66 -5.19 -9.63 13.26
CA GLY A 66 -5.79 -8.40 12.75
C GLY A 66 -4.77 -7.53 12.03
N ARG A 67 -5.23 -6.85 10.98
CA ARG A 67 -4.44 -5.87 10.23
C ARG A 67 -5.29 -4.67 9.87
N TYR A 68 -4.73 -3.49 10.03
CA TYR A 68 -5.29 -2.21 9.62
C TYR A 68 -4.36 -1.54 8.60
N ASP A 69 -4.88 -1.21 7.42
CA ASP A 69 -4.15 -0.52 6.37
C ASP A 69 -4.82 0.83 6.07
N ARG A 70 -4.02 1.89 5.97
CA ARG A 70 -4.42 3.22 5.55
C ARG A 70 -3.67 3.61 4.28
N TYR A 71 -4.42 4.07 3.29
CA TYR A 71 -3.88 4.56 2.02
C TYR A 71 -4.18 6.06 1.87
N ALA A 72 -3.20 6.80 1.36
CA ALA A 72 -3.37 8.17 0.91
C ALA A 72 -2.88 8.27 -0.53
N LEU A 73 -3.78 8.68 -1.42
CA LEU A 73 -3.50 8.91 -2.84
C LEU A 73 -3.33 10.42 -3.05
N SER A 74 -2.39 10.79 -3.90
CA SER A 74 -2.23 12.16 -4.36
C SER A 74 -1.82 12.13 -5.82
N ASP A 75 -2.53 12.94 -6.60
CA ASP A 75 -2.48 12.97 -8.06
C ASP A 75 -2.21 14.43 -8.45
N ASN A 76 -1.57 14.66 -9.60
CA ASN A 76 -1.41 15.98 -10.22
C ASN A 76 -1.80 15.86 -11.69
#